data_AF-X0JB13-F1
#
_entry.id   AF-X0JB13-F1
#
_cell.length_a   1.000
_cell.length_b   1.000
_cell.length_c   1.000
_cell.angle_alpha   90.00
_cell.angle_beta   90.00
_cell.angle_gamma   90.00
#
_symmetry.space_group_name_H-M   'P 1'
#
loop_
_entity.id
_entity.type
_entity.pdbx_description
1 polymer ?
#
loop_
_entity_poly.entity_id
_entity_poly.type
_entity_poly.pdbx_seq_one_letter_code
_entity_poly.pdbx_strand_id
1 'polypeptide(L)'
;MLSRNEGEGCSLKDLDIEHYTAFERSLRRMLGTDVAERAYSEVFDGIPLRDSYLDLQFPQDGHPALKHVNLSEGVRERVFDFRSKFDLSSLWFETSLLQEFSKASAQSKEFHLRLLELLAVSCHQIAVQIFQLDDVAERHNIYDIWRHSPRDMTKWDSFRDPTAFSHGPYIAVAQYPNGAADSVGYWAEARIFGGVVVFDRGEDGTESRQIYFHGCRRKGPRTIYPPIDQQFEQMIHFLLDESESHDTASAHPFPILATSQNRWRWDPWEAMAHYNIYRDRFERKISSSKGKPCVLNSIDWPEFKDDLYLINAMHDRLEGKPVDEDEIATAQEGLTKITPSSPLWSNEARRYQGI
;
A
#
# COMPACT_ATOMS: atom_id res chain seq x y z
N MET A 1 -29.81 5.36 -2.10
CA MET A 1 -29.58 6.47 -3.05
C MET A 1 -28.92 7.60 -2.28
N LEU A 2 -27.60 7.56 -2.14
CA LEU A 2 -26.84 8.71 -1.67
C LEU A 2 -26.40 9.45 -2.92
N SER A 3 -26.89 10.68 -3.02
CA SER A 3 -26.53 11.69 -3.99
C SER A 3 -25.01 11.75 -4.12
N ARG A 4 -24.52 11.75 -5.37
CA ARG A 4 -23.23 12.38 -5.70
C ARG A 4 -23.18 13.72 -4.94
N ASN A 5 -22.23 13.88 -4.02
CA ASN A 5 -21.55 15.16 -4.00
C ASN A 5 -20.67 15.08 -5.24
N GLU A 6 -21.08 15.78 -6.29
CA GLU A 6 -20.18 16.17 -7.37
C GLU A 6 -19.12 17.05 -6.71
N GLY A 7 -18.11 16.43 -6.10
CA GLY A 7 -16.85 17.09 -5.87
C GLY A 7 -16.34 17.44 -7.26
N GLU A 8 -16.28 18.73 -7.57
CA GLU A 8 -15.66 19.25 -8.78
C GLU A 8 -14.28 18.59 -8.88
N GLY A 9 -14.11 17.67 -9.82
CA GLY A 9 -12.81 17.10 -10.13
C GLY A 9 -12.07 18.12 -10.98
N CYS A 10 -10.89 18.55 -10.56
CA CYS A 10 -10.08 19.50 -11.32
C CYS A 10 -9.12 18.76 -12.25
N SER A 11 -8.81 19.40 -13.37
CA SER A 11 -7.83 18.91 -14.34
C SER A 11 -6.44 19.40 -13.96
N LEU A 12 -5.40 18.64 -14.31
CA LEU A 12 -3.99 19.05 -14.13
C LEU A 12 -3.61 20.35 -14.84
N LYS A 13 -4.48 20.86 -15.72
CA LYS A 13 -4.30 22.11 -16.48
C LYS A 13 -4.21 23.36 -15.62
N ASP A 14 -4.67 23.29 -14.37
CA ASP A 14 -4.66 24.43 -13.44
C ASP A 14 -3.33 24.56 -12.67
N LEU A 15 -2.42 23.58 -12.81
CA LEU A 15 -1.10 23.61 -12.19
C LEU A 15 -0.16 24.54 -12.96
N ASP A 16 0.77 25.16 -12.23
CA ASP A 16 1.90 25.83 -12.88
C ASP A 16 2.84 24.82 -13.56
N ILE A 17 3.74 25.35 -14.40
CA ILE A 17 4.64 24.54 -15.23
C ILE A 17 5.54 23.65 -14.38
N GLU A 18 5.99 24.11 -13.20
CA GLU A 18 6.90 23.36 -12.35
C GLU A 18 6.19 22.15 -11.72
N HIS A 19 5.02 22.37 -11.10
CA HIS A 19 4.20 21.33 -10.50
C HIS A 19 3.72 20.31 -11.54
N TYR A 20 3.25 20.79 -12.70
CA TYR A 20 2.81 19.93 -13.78
C TYR A 20 3.95 19.04 -14.30
N THR A 21 5.13 19.62 -14.55
CA THR A 21 6.30 18.89 -15.06
C THR A 21 6.79 17.86 -14.04
N ALA A 22 6.84 18.22 -12.75
CA ALA A 22 7.23 17.30 -11.70
C ALA A 22 6.27 16.10 -11.60
N PHE A 23 4.95 16.36 -11.64
CA PHE A 23 3.94 15.30 -11.64
C PHE A 23 4.03 14.41 -12.87
N GLU A 24 4.05 15.00 -14.08
CA GLU A 24 4.13 14.25 -15.34
C GLU A 24 5.37 13.35 -15.37
N ARG A 25 6.55 13.92 -15.04
CA ARG A 25 7.81 13.17 -14.99
C ARG A 25 7.72 12.01 -14.01
N SER A 26 7.26 12.28 -12.79
CA SER A 26 7.15 11.27 -11.73
C SER A 26 6.21 10.14 -12.12
N LEU A 27 5.06 10.46 -12.72
CA LEU A 27 4.12 9.43 -13.17
C LEU A 27 4.69 8.62 -14.33
N ARG A 28 5.31 9.24 -15.32
CA ARG A 28 5.96 8.52 -16.44
C ARG A 28 7.06 7.60 -15.95
N ARG A 29 7.88 8.03 -14.98
CA ARG A 29 8.91 7.18 -14.34
C ARG A 29 8.28 6.02 -13.56
N MET A 30 7.21 6.28 -12.80
CA MET A 30 6.48 5.23 -12.09
C MET A 30 5.93 4.16 -13.06
N LEU A 31 5.25 4.58 -14.13
CA LEU A 31 4.74 3.69 -15.19
C LEU A 31 5.87 3.04 -16.01
N GLY A 32 7.09 3.57 -15.89
CA GLY A 32 8.32 3.04 -16.48
C GLY A 32 8.92 1.83 -15.75
N THR A 33 8.51 1.60 -14.50
CA THR A 33 9.07 0.54 -13.64
C THR A 33 8.59 -0.85 -14.04
N ASP A 34 9.41 -1.88 -13.78
CA ASP A 34 9.05 -3.27 -14.06
C ASP A 34 7.85 -3.73 -13.18
N VAL A 35 7.73 -3.19 -11.96
CA VAL A 35 6.65 -3.48 -11.03
C VAL A 35 5.31 -2.91 -11.50
N ALA A 36 5.31 -1.70 -12.08
CA ALA A 36 4.11 -1.13 -12.70
C ALA A 36 3.74 -1.86 -13.98
N GLU A 37 4.71 -2.13 -14.87
CA GLU A 37 4.48 -2.92 -16.08
C GLU A 37 3.86 -4.28 -15.73
N ARG A 38 4.41 -4.98 -14.74
CA ARG A 38 3.87 -6.27 -14.29
C ARG A 38 2.48 -6.13 -13.70
N ALA A 39 2.25 -5.17 -12.80
CA ALA A 39 0.95 -4.98 -12.17
C ALA A 39 -0.14 -4.73 -13.22
N TYR A 40 0.08 -3.81 -14.15
CA TYR A 40 -0.90 -3.50 -15.20
C TYR A 40 -1.03 -4.60 -16.24
N SER A 41 0.05 -5.35 -16.54
CA SER A 41 -0.04 -6.55 -17.38
C SER A 41 -1.02 -7.56 -16.80
N GLU A 42 -0.91 -7.84 -15.49
CA GLU A 42 -1.83 -8.75 -14.82
C GLU A 42 -3.28 -8.25 -14.87
N VAL A 43 -3.52 -6.94 -14.69
CA VAL A 43 -4.87 -6.36 -14.82
C VAL A 43 -5.41 -6.52 -16.25
N PHE A 44 -4.61 -6.23 -17.29
CA PHE A 44 -5.00 -6.45 -18.70
C PHE A 44 -5.28 -7.92 -19.03
N ASP A 45 -4.60 -8.84 -18.34
CA ASP A 45 -4.83 -10.27 -18.49
C ASP A 45 -6.14 -10.73 -17.85
N GLY A 46 -6.67 -9.94 -16.90
CA GLY A 46 -7.94 -10.17 -16.21
C GLY A 46 -7.83 -11.08 -14.98
N ILE A 47 -6.69 -11.74 -14.76
CA ILE A 47 -6.43 -12.59 -13.58
C ILE A 47 -4.98 -12.36 -13.11
N PRO A 48 -4.71 -12.25 -11.80
CA PRO A 48 -3.34 -12.13 -11.31
C PRO A 48 -2.52 -13.39 -11.61
N LEU A 49 -1.21 -13.23 -11.75
CA LEU A 49 -0.31 -14.37 -11.79
C LEU A 49 -0.36 -15.11 -10.46
N ARG A 50 -0.11 -16.43 -10.51
CA ARG A 50 -0.12 -17.31 -9.34
C ARG A 50 0.71 -16.75 -8.18
N ASP A 51 1.92 -16.29 -8.46
CA ASP A 51 2.80 -15.76 -7.42
C ASP A 51 2.27 -14.45 -6.84
N SER A 52 1.74 -13.56 -7.68
CA SER A 52 1.12 -12.29 -7.25
C SER A 52 -0.12 -12.53 -6.38
N TYR A 53 -0.91 -13.56 -6.70
CA TYR A 53 -2.03 -14.00 -5.86
C TYR A 53 -1.56 -14.56 -4.52
N LEU A 54 -0.60 -15.50 -4.52
CA LEU A 54 -0.08 -16.16 -3.32
C LEU A 54 0.75 -15.24 -2.41
N ASP A 55 1.20 -14.10 -2.94
CA ASP A 55 1.86 -13.04 -2.20
C ASP A 55 0.91 -12.32 -1.25
N LEU A 56 -0.38 -12.20 -1.57
CA LEU A 56 -1.37 -11.45 -0.78
C LEU A 56 -2.40 -12.35 -0.11
N GLN A 57 -2.74 -13.46 -0.76
CA GLN A 57 -3.87 -14.31 -0.39
C GLN A 57 -3.41 -15.72 0.02
N PHE A 58 -4.24 -16.36 0.85
CA PHE A 58 -4.12 -17.80 1.06
C PHE A 58 -4.67 -18.55 -0.15
N PRO A 59 -4.04 -19.66 -0.57
CA PRO A 59 -4.52 -20.44 -1.71
C PRO A 59 -5.94 -20.94 -1.44
N GLN A 60 -6.86 -20.68 -2.37
CA GLN A 60 -8.22 -21.21 -2.35
C GLN A 60 -8.39 -22.25 -3.45
N ASP A 61 -8.98 -23.40 -3.11
CA ASP A 61 -9.09 -24.52 -4.05
C ASP A 61 -9.89 -24.12 -5.30
N GLY A 62 -9.33 -24.50 -6.44
CA GLY A 62 -9.89 -24.20 -7.76
C GLY A 62 -9.79 -22.74 -8.22
N HIS A 63 -9.20 -21.82 -7.42
CA HIS A 63 -9.08 -20.41 -7.80
C HIS A 63 -8.32 -20.28 -9.14
N PRO A 64 -8.84 -19.54 -10.15
CA PRO A 64 -8.24 -19.47 -11.48
C PRO A 64 -6.76 -19.06 -11.48
N ALA A 65 -6.38 -18.09 -10.63
CA ALA A 65 -5.00 -17.64 -10.50
C ALA A 65 -4.00 -18.75 -10.11
N LEU A 66 -4.44 -19.85 -9.47
CA LEU A 66 -3.53 -20.95 -9.13
C LEU A 66 -2.96 -21.68 -10.35
N LYS A 67 -3.62 -21.57 -11.51
CA LYS A 67 -3.17 -22.14 -12.79
C LYS A 67 -2.54 -21.07 -13.70
N HIS A 68 -2.61 -19.80 -13.33
CA HIS A 68 -2.16 -18.68 -14.16
C HIS A 68 -0.69 -18.36 -13.88
N VAL A 69 0.22 -19.10 -14.53
CA VAL A 69 1.68 -19.00 -14.26
C VAL A 69 2.37 -17.99 -15.17
N ASN A 70 1.87 -17.80 -16.38
CA ASN A 70 2.41 -16.89 -17.38
C ASN A 70 1.30 -15.98 -17.90
N LEU A 71 1.69 -14.76 -18.28
CA LEU A 71 0.77 -13.83 -18.94
C LEU A 71 0.32 -14.39 -20.30
N SER A 72 -0.90 -14.05 -20.71
CA SER A 72 -1.36 -14.33 -22.06
C SER A 72 -0.53 -13.59 -23.11
N GLU A 73 -0.44 -14.16 -24.32
CA GLU A 73 0.27 -13.56 -25.45
C GLU A 73 -0.30 -12.17 -25.79
N GLY A 74 0.57 -11.20 -26.10
CA GLY A 74 0.18 -9.84 -26.47
C GLY A 74 -0.10 -8.89 -25.32
N VAL A 75 -0.16 -9.36 -24.06
CA VAL A 75 -0.52 -8.50 -22.90
C VAL A 75 0.54 -7.43 -22.64
N ARG A 76 1.82 -7.76 -22.77
CA ARG A 76 2.91 -6.79 -22.52
C ARG A 76 2.93 -5.70 -23.58
N GLU A 77 2.72 -6.07 -24.83
CA GLU A 77 2.60 -5.15 -25.96
C GLU A 77 1.44 -4.18 -25.74
N ARG A 78 0.31 -4.66 -25.20
CA ARG A 78 -0.83 -3.80 -24.85
C ARG A 78 -0.52 -2.82 -23.73
N VAL A 79 0.23 -3.24 -22.71
CA VAL A 79 0.66 -2.34 -21.62
C VAL A 79 1.60 -1.27 -22.16
N PHE A 80 2.54 -1.65 -23.02
CA PHE A 80 3.44 -0.71 -23.70
C PHE A 80 2.64 0.30 -24.55
N ASP A 81 1.70 -0.20 -25.35
CA ASP A 81 0.83 0.63 -26.17
C ASP A 81 -0.01 1.59 -25.33
N PHE A 82 -0.62 1.09 -24.25
CA PHE A 82 -1.40 1.90 -23.30
C PHE A 82 -0.53 3.00 -22.70
N ARG A 83 0.66 2.66 -22.18
CA ARG A 83 1.60 3.61 -21.57
C ARG A 83 2.05 4.68 -22.57
N SER A 84 2.39 4.29 -23.80
CA SER A 84 2.88 5.22 -24.84
C SER A 84 1.82 6.23 -25.28
N LYS A 85 0.54 5.85 -25.23
CA LYS A 85 -0.62 6.67 -25.63
C LYS A 85 -1.35 7.27 -24.44
N PHE A 86 -0.84 7.07 -23.21
CA PHE A 86 -1.53 7.48 -22.00
C PHE A 86 -1.67 9.00 -21.96
N ASP A 87 -2.91 9.45 -21.90
CA ASP A 87 -3.25 10.86 -21.78
C ASP A 87 -3.47 11.22 -20.31
N LEU A 88 -2.61 12.10 -19.80
CA LEU A 88 -2.70 12.63 -18.43
C LEU A 88 -4.03 13.37 -18.18
N SER A 89 -4.68 13.88 -19.23
CA SER A 89 -5.97 14.57 -19.11
C SER A 89 -7.13 13.63 -18.72
N SER A 90 -6.92 12.31 -18.81
CA SER A 90 -7.87 11.29 -18.36
C SER A 90 -7.93 11.12 -16.85
N LEU A 91 -6.96 11.67 -16.10
CA LEU A 91 -6.89 11.56 -14.65
C LEU A 91 -7.74 12.62 -13.96
N TRP A 92 -8.44 12.20 -12.90
CA TRP A 92 -9.31 13.04 -12.10
C TRP A 92 -8.83 13.11 -10.65
N PHE A 93 -8.70 14.30 -10.11
CA PHE A 93 -8.27 14.50 -8.72
C PHE A 93 -9.27 15.34 -7.95
N GLU A 94 -9.30 15.15 -6.64
CA GLU A 94 -10.05 16.04 -5.76
C GLU A 94 -9.47 17.45 -5.86
N THR A 95 -10.34 18.45 -6.01
CA THR A 95 -9.91 19.85 -6.13
C THR A 95 -9.06 20.30 -4.94
N SER A 96 -9.40 19.87 -3.73
CA SER A 96 -8.61 20.17 -2.52
C SER A 96 -7.16 19.67 -2.64
N LEU A 97 -6.96 18.43 -3.10
CA LEU A 97 -5.65 17.83 -3.30
C LEU A 97 -4.81 18.61 -4.33
N LEU A 98 -5.39 18.97 -5.48
CA LEU A 98 -4.69 19.76 -6.49
C LEU A 98 -4.33 21.17 -6.01
N GLN A 99 -5.24 21.81 -5.27
CA GLN A 99 -4.98 23.13 -4.68
C GLN A 99 -3.86 23.08 -3.66
N GLU A 100 -3.83 22.07 -2.78
CA GLU A 100 -2.77 21.91 -1.78
C GLU A 100 -1.44 21.54 -2.43
N PHE A 101 -1.44 20.74 -3.50
CA PHE A 101 -0.22 20.49 -4.28
C PHE A 101 0.28 21.78 -4.92
N SER A 102 -0.59 22.56 -5.58
CA SER A 102 -0.21 23.81 -6.25
C SER A 102 0.31 24.89 -5.30
N LYS A 103 -0.12 24.89 -4.04
CA LYS A 103 0.36 25.84 -3.02
C LYS A 103 1.67 25.40 -2.35
N ALA A 104 2.01 24.11 -2.43
CA ALA A 104 3.19 23.59 -1.76
C ALA A 104 4.46 24.19 -2.40
N SER A 105 5.44 24.52 -1.57
CA SER A 105 6.71 25.01 -2.11
C SER A 105 7.47 23.85 -2.75
N ALA A 106 7.99 24.06 -3.96
CA ALA A 106 8.77 23.04 -4.65
C ALA A 106 9.89 22.49 -3.74
N GLN A 107 10.10 21.17 -3.80
CA GLN A 107 11.08 20.43 -2.97
C GLN A 107 10.77 20.43 -1.45
N SER A 108 9.65 21.00 -0.99
CA SER A 108 9.25 20.89 0.42
C SER A 108 8.73 19.49 0.77
N LYS A 109 8.66 19.17 2.06
CA LYS A 109 8.07 17.90 2.54
C LYS A 109 6.62 17.80 2.08
N GLU A 110 5.85 18.88 2.18
CA GLU A 110 4.45 18.96 1.76
C GLU A 110 4.31 18.69 0.27
N PHE A 111 5.17 19.30 -0.56
CA PHE A 111 5.20 19.05 -2.00
C PHE A 111 5.43 17.56 -2.30
N HIS A 112 6.43 16.95 -1.66
CA HIS A 112 6.73 15.52 -1.85
C HIS A 112 5.57 14.61 -1.43
N LEU A 113 4.91 14.90 -0.31
CA LEU A 113 3.78 14.10 0.17
C LEU A 113 2.56 14.23 -0.76
N ARG A 114 2.24 15.44 -1.22
CA ARG A 114 1.13 15.66 -2.17
C ARG A 114 1.42 15.07 -3.54
N LEU A 115 2.66 15.12 -4.01
CA LEU A 115 3.08 14.43 -5.23
C LEU A 115 2.87 12.92 -5.11
N LEU A 116 3.30 12.30 -4.02
CA LEU A 116 3.11 10.86 -3.78
C LEU A 116 1.63 10.49 -3.68
N GLU A 117 0.79 11.35 -3.10
CA GLU A 117 -0.66 11.18 -3.06
C GLU A 117 -1.27 11.18 -4.46
N LEU A 118 -0.93 12.17 -5.29
CA LEU A 118 -1.36 12.23 -6.69
C LEU A 118 -0.91 11.00 -7.48
N LEU A 119 0.30 10.50 -7.26
CA LEU A 119 0.82 9.29 -7.92
C LEU A 119 0.05 8.04 -7.49
N ALA A 120 -0.25 7.88 -6.20
CA ALA A 120 -1.04 6.76 -5.70
C ALA A 120 -2.46 6.76 -6.31
N VAL A 121 -3.11 7.92 -6.31
CA VAL A 121 -4.43 8.13 -6.92
C VAL A 121 -4.41 7.89 -8.43
N SER A 122 -3.34 8.28 -9.13
CA SER A 122 -3.16 8.02 -10.56
C SER A 122 -3.02 6.53 -10.84
N CYS A 123 -2.18 5.83 -10.07
CA CYS A 123 -1.95 4.40 -10.27
C CYS A 123 -3.22 3.58 -10.02
N HIS A 124 -4.00 3.97 -9.01
CA HIS A 124 -5.32 3.42 -8.70
C HIS A 124 -6.28 3.62 -9.87
N GLN A 125 -6.41 4.85 -10.38
CA GLN A 125 -7.30 5.17 -11.49
C GLN A 125 -6.94 4.43 -12.77
N ILE A 126 -5.64 4.31 -13.10
CA ILE A 126 -5.19 3.57 -14.27
C ILE A 126 -5.62 2.09 -14.17
N ALA A 127 -5.45 1.47 -13.00
CA ALA A 127 -5.90 0.09 -12.79
C ALA A 127 -7.43 -0.04 -12.93
N VAL A 128 -8.20 0.91 -12.40
CA VAL A 128 -9.66 0.98 -12.55
C VAL A 128 -10.04 1.06 -14.04
N GLN A 129 -9.43 1.98 -14.79
CA GLN A 129 -9.70 2.18 -16.21
C GLN A 129 -9.40 0.93 -17.03
N ILE A 130 -8.24 0.29 -16.81
CA ILE A 130 -7.86 -0.95 -17.52
C ILE A 130 -8.84 -2.07 -17.19
N PHE A 131 -9.19 -2.25 -15.92
CA PHE A 131 -10.09 -3.32 -15.47
C PHE A 131 -11.51 -3.19 -16.04
N GLN A 132 -11.93 -1.96 -16.38
CA GLN A 132 -13.24 -1.66 -16.94
C GLN A 132 -13.29 -1.75 -18.48
N LEU A 133 -12.18 -2.00 -19.17
CA LEU A 133 -12.20 -2.21 -20.62
C LEU A 133 -13.00 -3.49 -20.94
N ASP A 134 -13.90 -3.41 -21.93
CA ASP A 134 -14.84 -4.49 -22.26
C ASP A 134 -14.15 -5.85 -22.46
N ASP A 135 -13.02 -5.86 -23.15
CA ASP A 135 -12.27 -7.08 -23.46
C ASP A 135 -11.50 -7.64 -22.24
N VAL A 136 -11.14 -6.77 -21.28
CA VAL A 136 -10.57 -7.18 -19.99
C VAL A 136 -11.69 -7.73 -19.09
N ALA A 137 -12.88 -7.11 -19.13
CA ALA A 137 -14.04 -7.57 -18.37
C ALA A 137 -14.48 -8.98 -18.77
N GLU A 138 -14.42 -9.30 -20.06
CA GLU A 138 -14.66 -10.66 -20.54
C GLU A 138 -13.64 -11.66 -19.97
N ARG A 139 -12.36 -11.29 -19.90
CA ARG A 139 -11.29 -12.14 -19.38
C ARG A 139 -11.44 -12.42 -17.88
N HIS A 140 -11.75 -11.40 -17.08
CA HIS A 140 -11.89 -11.59 -15.63
C HIS A 140 -13.16 -12.37 -15.23
N ASN A 141 -14.13 -12.54 -16.14
CA ASN A 141 -15.37 -13.27 -15.88
C ASN A 141 -15.11 -14.74 -15.45
N ILE A 142 -13.96 -15.32 -15.79
CA ILE A 142 -13.54 -16.64 -15.28
C ILE A 142 -13.49 -16.66 -13.74
N TYR A 143 -13.08 -15.56 -13.12
CA TYR A 143 -13.11 -15.41 -11.67
C TYR A 143 -14.55 -15.34 -11.15
N ASP A 144 -15.42 -14.56 -11.79
CA ASP A 144 -16.82 -14.44 -11.36
C ASP A 144 -17.57 -15.77 -11.46
N ILE A 145 -17.33 -16.54 -12.54
CA ILE A 145 -17.87 -17.89 -12.66
C ILE A 145 -17.40 -18.76 -11.50
N TRP A 146 -16.10 -18.78 -11.21
CA TRP A 146 -15.57 -19.54 -10.07
C TRP A 146 -16.13 -19.05 -8.73
N ARG A 147 -16.22 -17.72 -8.54
CA ARG A 147 -16.69 -17.07 -7.33
C ARG A 147 -18.16 -17.36 -7.05
N HIS A 148 -19.00 -17.54 -8.06
CA HIS A 148 -20.42 -17.86 -7.89
C HIS A 148 -20.72 -19.35 -8.03
N SER A 149 -19.74 -20.18 -8.41
CA SER A 149 -19.93 -21.63 -8.54
C SER A 149 -20.25 -22.29 -7.19
N PRO A 150 -21.27 -23.18 -7.15
CA PRO A 150 -21.58 -23.97 -5.96
C PRO A 150 -20.40 -24.90 -5.61
N ARG A 151 -20.01 -24.94 -4.33
CA ARG A 151 -19.06 -25.93 -3.79
C ARG A 151 -19.29 -26.10 -2.30
N ASP A 152 -18.88 -27.24 -1.76
CA ASP A 152 -18.83 -27.46 -0.31
C ASP A 152 -17.91 -26.41 0.30
N MET A 153 -18.49 -25.52 1.12
CA MET A 153 -17.72 -24.46 1.77
C MET A 153 -16.88 -25.08 2.88
N THR A 154 -15.55 -25.06 2.73
CA THR A 154 -14.67 -25.28 3.88
C THR A 154 -14.62 -24.02 4.74
N LYS A 155 -14.10 -24.12 5.97
CA LYS A 155 -13.87 -22.95 6.85
C LYS A 155 -13.01 -21.86 6.18
N TRP A 156 -12.16 -22.25 5.23
CA TRP A 156 -11.26 -21.38 4.48
C TRP A 156 -11.92 -20.78 3.23
N ASP A 157 -13.10 -21.26 2.83
CA ASP A 157 -13.90 -20.74 1.71
C ASP A 157 -15.04 -19.82 2.17
N SER A 158 -15.05 -19.45 3.44
CA SER A 158 -16.13 -18.63 4.05
C SER A 158 -16.21 -17.23 3.45
N PHE A 159 -15.14 -16.75 2.82
CA PHE A 159 -15.09 -15.44 2.18
C PHE A 159 -14.40 -15.51 0.81
N ARG A 160 -15.13 -15.13 -0.24
CA ARG A 160 -14.57 -14.94 -1.59
C ARG A 160 -14.51 -13.45 -1.87
N ASP A 161 -13.32 -12.98 -2.22
CA ASP A 161 -13.10 -11.58 -2.51
C ASP A 161 -14.00 -11.06 -3.64
N PRO A 162 -14.22 -9.75 -3.73
CA PRO A 162 -15.04 -9.18 -4.81
C PRO A 162 -14.43 -9.37 -6.20
N THR A 163 -13.10 -9.40 -6.29
CA THR A 163 -12.32 -9.58 -7.51
C THR A 163 -11.14 -10.52 -7.25
N ALA A 164 -10.52 -11.03 -8.30
CA ALA A 164 -9.26 -11.78 -8.19
C ALA A 164 -8.08 -10.89 -7.73
N PHE A 165 -8.18 -9.57 -7.96
CA PHE A 165 -7.20 -8.56 -7.58
C PHE A 165 -7.64 -7.88 -6.28
N SER A 166 -7.40 -8.54 -5.15
CA SER A 166 -7.85 -8.08 -3.84
C SER A 166 -6.68 -7.78 -2.91
N HIS A 167 -6.79 -6.67 -2.19
CA HIS A 167 -6.04 -6.41 -0.96
C HIS A 167 -7.02 -6.60 0.20
N GLY A 168 -6.74 -7.53 1.12
CA GLY A 168 -7.73 -8.03 2.09
C GLY A 168 -8.53 -6.95 2.83
N PRO A 169 -7.90 -5.92 3.42
CA PRO A 169 -8.60 -4.77 4.01
C PRO A 169 -9.40 -3.87 3.05
N TYR A 170 -9.12 -3.85 1.75
CA TYR A 170 -9.68 -2.91 0.76
C TYR A 170 -10.65 -3.60 -0.21
N ILE A 171 -11.71 -4.17 0.37
CA ILE A 171 -12.74 -4.98 -0.33
C ILE A 171 -14.15 -4.44 -0.14
N ALA A 172 -14.28 -3.18 0.30
CA ALA A 172 -15.56 -2.56 0.63
C ALA A 172 -16.33 -2.07 -0.62
N VAL A 173 -16.54 -2.96 -1.60
CA VAL A 173 -17.10 -2.61 -2.92
C VAL A 173 -18.44 -1.86 -2.90
N ALA A 174 -19.25 -2.04 -1.85
CA ALA A 174 -20.52 -1.34 -1.73
C ALA A 174 -20.37 0.17 -1.43
N GLN A 175 -19.22 0.62 -0.89
CA GLN A 175 -18.96 2.03 -0.58
C GLN A 175 -18.00 2.69 -1.58
N TYR A 176 -17.46 1.91 -2.53
CA TYR A 176 -16.50 2.36 -3.53
C TYR A 176 -17.20 3.00 -4.73
N PRO A 177 -16.76 4.18 -5.21
CA PRO A 177 -17.37 4.87 -6.36
C PRO A 177 -17.42 4.02 -7.64
N ASN A 178 -16.38 3.23 -7.91
CA ASN A 178 -16.26 2.33 -9.06
C ASN A 178 -16.50 0.86 -8.67
N GLY A 179 -17.09 0.61 -7.49
CA GLY A 179 -17.43 -0.72 -7.01
C GLY A 179 -16.22 -1.65 -6.92
N ALA A 180 -16.30 -2.78 -7.62
CA ALA A 180 -15.24 -3.80 -7.62
C ALA A 180 -13.92 -3.32 -8.24
N ALA A 181 -13.97 -2.37 -9.19
CA ALA A 181 -12.77 -1.86 -9.85
C ALA A 181 -11.86 -1.10 -8.87
N ASP A 182 -12.41 -0.42 -7.86
CA ASP A 182 -11.57 0.25 -6.84
C ASP A 182 -10.78 -0.77 -5.99
N SER A 183 -11.29 -1.98 -5.79
CA SER A 183 -10.50 -3.05 -5.14
C SER A 183 -9.26 -3.42 -5.95
N VAL A 184 -9.37 -3.38 -7.29
CA VAL A 184 -8.26 -3.60 -8.23
C VAL A 184 -7.27 -2.43 -8.17
N GLY A 185 -7.75 -1.20 -8.02
CA GLY A 185 -6.93 -0.02 -7.80
C GLY A 185 -6.03 -0.15 -6.56
N TYR A 186 -6.61 -0.50 -5.42
CA TYR A 186 -5.86 -0.74 -4.18
C TYR A 186 -4.89 -1.93 -4.29
N TRP A 187 -5.28 -2.99 -5.02
CA TRP A 187 -4.36 -4.09 -5.33
C TRP A 187 -3.16 -3.61 -6.15
N ALA A 188 -3.39 -2.82 -7.20
CA ALA A 188 -2.33 -2.28 -8.05
C ALA A 188 -1.38 -1.38 -7.26
N GLU A 189 -1.91 -0.48 -6.42
CA GLU A 189 -1.09 0.33 -5.50
C GLU A 189 -0.20 -0.55 -4.63
N ALA A 190 -0.74 -1.60 -4.03
CA ALA A 190 0.04 -2.48 -3.18
C ALA A 190 1.12 -3.28 -3.92
N ARG A 191 0.93 -3.55 -5.22
CA ARG A 191 1.95 -4.16 -6.08
C ARG A 191 3.05 -3.15 -6.44
N ILE A 192 2.67 -1.93 -6.80
CA ILE A 192 3.57 -0.88 -7.29
C ILE A 192 4.35 -0.27 -6.12
N PHE A 193 3.67 0.23 -5.10
CA PHE A 193 4.28 0.93 -3.98
C PHE A 193 4.78 -0.01 -2.86
N GLY A 194 4.27 -1.24 -2.79
CA GLY A 194 4.55 -2.18 -1.70
C GLY A 194 3.50 -2.22 -0.58
N GLY A 195 2.50 -1.36 -0.68
CA GLY A 195 1.29 -1.32 0.14
C GLY A 195 0.32 -0.29 -0.41
N VAL A 196 -0.93 -0.29 0.06
CA VAL A 196 -1.83 0.83 -0.24
C VAL A 196 -1.28 2.07 0.46
N VAL A 197 -1.20 3.18 -0.28
CA VAL A 197 -0.62 4.43 0.23
C VAL A 197 -1.67 5.16 1.04
N VAL A 198 -1.37 5.47 2.30
CA VAL A 198 -2.27 6.19 3.22
C VAL A 198 -1.51 7.32 3.91
N PHE A 199 -2.24 8.33 4.37
CA PHE A 199 -1.64 9.55 4.93
C PHE A 199 -2.18 9.83 6.33
N ASP A 200 -1.35 10.42 7.19
CA ASP A 200 -1.84 11.10 8.38
C ASP A 200 -2.53 12.40 7.96
N ARG A 201 -3.86 12.40 8.08
CA ARG A 201 -4.73 13.50 7.68
C ARG A 201 -4.91 14.58 8.75
N GLY A 202 -4.21 14.48 9.87
CA GLY A 202 -4.38 15.41 10.99
C GLY A 202 -5.77 15.32 11.62
N GLU A 203 -6.09 16.23 12.53
CA GLU A 203 -7.38 16.22 13.24
C GLU A 203 -8.56 16.63 12.35
N ASP A 204 -8.30 17.51 11.38
CA ASP A 204 -9.32 18.03 10.47
C ASP A 204 -9.62 17.10 9.28
N GLY A 205 -8.74 16.13 9.02
CA GLY A 205 -8.87 15.16 7.95
C GLY A 205 -8.46 15.68 6.56
N THR A 206 -7.80 16.83 6.47
CA THR A 206 -7.41 17.47 5.20
C THR A 206 -5.90 17.54 4.99
N GLU A 207 -5.13 17.36 6.05
CA GLU A 207 -3.68 17.46 6.01
C GLU A 207 -3.02 16.24 5.35
N SER A 208 -1.71 16.30 5.14
CA SER A 208 -0.88 15.15 4.80
C SER A 208 0.45 15.30 5.49
N ARG A 209 0.47 14.94 6.78
CA ARG A 209 1.63 15.14 7.67
C ARG A 209 2.72 14.10 7.44
N GLN A 210 2.31 12.89 7.08
CA GLN A 210 3.18 11.74 6.91
C GLN A 210 2.54 10.71 5.97
N ILE A 211 3.38 10.03 5.19
CA ILE A 211 2.98 8.89 4.34
C ILE A 211 3.22 7.57 5.06
N TYR A 212 2.33 6.61 4.84
CA TYR A 212 2.46 5.24 5.28
C TYR A 212 2.04 4.25 4.19
N PHE A 213 2.52 3.02 4.31
CA PHE A 213 2.13 1.90 3.48
C PHE A 213 1.37 0.87 4.30
N HIS A 214 0.17 0.52 3.84
CA HIS A 214 -0.55 -0.62 4.35
C HIS A 214 -0.15 -1.88 3.56
N GLY A 215 0.96 -2.48 3.99
CA GLY A 215 1.37 -3.79 3.52
C GLY A 215 0.37 -4.87 3.96
N CYS A 216 0.13 -5.88 3.11
CA CYS A 216 -0.67 -7.06 3.48
C CYS A 216 -0.16 -8.33 2.78
N ARG A 217 1.14 -8.37 2.47
CA ARG A 217 1.75 -9.59 1.95
C ARG A 217 1.64 -10.71 2.99
N ARG A 218 1.43 -11.93 2.54
CA ARG A 218 1.25 -13.12 3.39
C ARG A 218 2.42 -13.35 4.35
N LYS A 219 3.65 -13.00 3.93
CA LYS A 219 4.87 -13.04 4.74
C LYS A 219 5.34 -11.67 5.25
N GLY A 220 4.55 -10.63 5.00
CA GLY A 220 4.84 -9.26 5.44
C GLY A 220 3.98 -8.85 6.62
N PRO A 221 4.19 -7.63 7.14
CA PRO A 221 3.34 -7.09 8.19
C PRO A 221 1.93 -6.84 7.67
N ARG A 222 0.98 -6.99 8.58
CA ARG A 222 -0.40 -6.50 8.54
C ARG A 222 -0.53 -5.09 9.11
N THR A 223 0.49 -4.61 9.82
CA THR A 223 0.53 -3.22 10.32
C THR A 223 0.85 -2.23 9.22
N ILE A 224 0.39 -1.00 9.42
CA ILE A 224 0.72 0.17 8.60
C ILE A 224 2.07 0.73 9.06
N TYR A 225 2.91 1.17 8.14
CA TYR A 225 4.26 1.63 8.46
C TYR A 225 4.73 2.79 7.59
N PRO A 226 5.50 3.73 8.14
CA PRO A 226 6.15 4.76 7.34
C PRO A 226 7.36 4.18 6.61
N PRO A 227 7.76 4.76 5.47
CA PRO A 227 9.12 4.55 4.95
C PRO A 227 10.14 5.04 5.98
N ILE A 228 11.32 4.42 6.00
CA ILE A 228 12.47 5.03 6.67
C ILE A 228 13.01 6.19 5.82
N ASP A 229 13.77 7.11 6.41
CA ASP A 229 14.29 8.30 5.73
C ASP A 229 15.01 7.94 4.41
N GLN A 230 15.87 6.92 4.45
CA GLN A 230 16.57 6.43 3.25
C GLN A 230 15.59 5.94 2.15
N GLN A 231 14.53 5.22 2.52
CA GLN A 231 13.53 4.76 1.54
C GLN A 231 12.78 5.95 0.95
N PHE A 232 12.41 6.93 1.77
CA PHE A 232 11.72 8.14 1.32
C PHE A 232 12.59 8.97 0.38
N GLU A 233 13.84 9.23 0.75
CA GLU A 233 14.81 9.96 -0.08
C GLU A 233 15.06 9.26 -1.42
N GLN A 234 15.22 7.94 -1.42
CA GLN A 234 15.38 7.16 -2.65
C GLN A 234 14.15 7.25 -3.57
N MET A 235 12.94 7.22 -3.01
CA MET A 235 11.71 7.41 -3.78
C MET A 235 11.67 8.80 -4.43
N ILE A 236 11.90 9.86 -3.65
CA ILE A 236 11.82 11.24 -4.15
C ILE A 236 12.90 11.49 -5.19
N HIS A 237 14.14 11.06 -4.92
CA HIS A 237 15.23 11.17 -5.88
C HIS A 237 14.89 10.46 -7.19
N PHE A 238 14.40 9.22 -7.14
CA PHE A 238 13.99 8.50 -8.34
C PHE A 238 12.87 9.20 -9.11
N LEU A 239 11.84 9.71 -8.44
CA LEU A 239 10.68 10.32 -9.09
C LEU A 239 10.99 11.66 -9.75
N LEU A 240 11.82 12.48 -9.10
CA LEU A 240 12.10 13.86 -9.53
C LEU A 240 13.36 14.00 -10.39
N ASP A 241 14.24 13.00 -10.41
CA ASP A 241 15.49 13.03 -11.17
C ASP A 241 15.26 13.41 -12.65
N GLU A 242 16.04 14.37 -13.12
CA GLU A 242 15.91 14.97 -14.45
C GLU A 242 16.71 14.21 -15.51
N SER A 243 17.54 13.24 -15.11
CA SER A 243 18.38 12.50 -16.05
C SER A 243 17.52 11.63 -16.99
N GLU A 244 17.86 11.58 -18.28
CA GLU A 244 17.16 10.73 -19.26
C GLU A 244 17.68 9.27 -19.26
N SER A 245 18.38 8.84 -18.21
CA SER A 245 19.01 7.52 -18.21
C SER A 245 17.96 6.40 -18.30
N HIS A 246 18.01 5.66 -19.42
CA HIS A 246 17.05 4.59 -19.75
C HIS A 246 17.26 3.29 -18.94
N ASP A 247 18.32 3.19 -18.12
CA ASP A 247 18.59 2.05 -17.22
C ASP A 247 17.77 2.08 -15.91
N THR A 248 16.88 3.07 -15.76
CA THR A 248 16.06 3.31 -14.55
C THR A 248 15.03 2.22 -14.25
N ALA A 249 14.66 1.38 -15.23
CA ALA A 249 13.65 0.34 -15.05
C ALA A 249 14.08 -0.80 -14.11
N SER A 250 15.38 -1.04 -13.90
CA SER A 250 15.88 -2.07 -12.98
C SER A 250 16.45 -1.50 -11.66
N ALA A 251 16.63 -0.18 -11.57
CA ALA A 251 17.27 0.51 -10.45
C ALA A 251 16.30 1.50 -9.77
N HIS A 252 15.07 1.07 -9.49
CA HIS A 252 14.08 1.87 -8.78
C HIS A 252 13.83 1.33 -7.35
N PRO A 253 13.39 2.19 -6.42
CA PRO A 253 13.16 1.79 -5.02
C PRO A 253 11.85 1.02 -4.80
N PHE A 254 11.01 0.89 -5.83
CA PHE A 254 9.70 0.24 -5.73
C PHE A 254 9.77 -1.28 -5.94
N PRO A 255 8.95 -2.09 -5.24
CA PRO A 255 8.06 -1.70 -4.15
C PRO A 255 8.82 -1.46 -2.82
N ILE A 256 8.30 -0.57 -1.99
CA ILE A 256 8.81 -0.34 -0.64
C ILE A 256 8.28 -1.44 0.27
N LEU A 257 9.18 -2.35 0.68
CA LEU A 257 8.84 -3.43 1.59
C LEU A 257 9.25 -3.09 3.01
N ALA A 258 8.33 -3.33 3.94
CA ALA A 258 8.62 -3.20 5.36
C ALA A 258 9.72 -4.15 5.82
N THR A 259 10.61 -3.60 6.64
CA THR A 259 11.62 -4.34 7.41
C THR A 259 11.40 -4.08 8.91
N SER A 260 12.19 -4.72 9.77
CA SER A 260 12.20 -4.38 11.20
C SER A 260 12.63 -2.94 11.49
N GLN A 261 13.26 -2.25 10.53
CA GLN A 261 13.68 -0.85 10.66
C GLN A 261 12.55 0.15 10.41
N ASN A 262 11.50 -0.25 9.69
CA ASN A 262 10.30 0.56 9.57
C ASN A 262 9.57 0.54 10.92
N ARG A 263 9.91 1.48 11.79
CA ARG A 263 9.33 1.65 13.13
C ARG A 263 8.07 2.53 13.08
N TRP A 264 7.45 2.77 14.23
CA TRP A 264 6.16 3.46 14.34
C TRP A 264 5.03 2.73 13.57
N ARG A 265 4.87 1.45 13.86
CA ARG A 265 3.82 0.60 13.28
C ARG A 265 2.46 1.02 13.80
N TRP A 266 1.45 0.98 12.94
CA TRP A 266 0.07 1.27 13.30
C TRP A 266 -0.83 0.05 13.05
N ASP A 267 -1.72 -0.21 13.98
CA ASP A 267 -2.81 -1.17 13.76
C ASP A 267 -3.78 -0.58 12.72
N PRO A 268 -4.16 -1.30 11.65
CA PRO A 268 -4.99 -0.74 10.59
C PRO A 268 -6.36 -0.22 11.05
N TRP A 269 -6.95 -0.81 12.08
CA TRP A 269 -8.24 -0.37 12.61
C TRP A 269 -8.07 0.91 13.42
N GLU A 270 -7.11 0.97 14.34
CA GLU A 270 -6.86 2.17 15.15
C GLU A 270 -6.36 3.34 14.30
N ALA A 271 -5.48 3.06 13.34
CA ALA A 271 -4.98 4.03 12.36
C ALA A 271 -6.14 4.83 11.74
N MET A 272 -7.17 4.14 11.27
CA MET A 272 -8.33 4.77 10.64
C MET A 272 -9.35 5.31 11.66
N ALA A 273 -9.62 4.58 12.74
CA ALA A 273 -10.68 4.91 13.70
C ALA A 273 -10.32 6.01 14.70
N HIS A 274 -9.03 6.17 15.01
CA HIS A 274 -8.57 7.03 16.11
C HIS A 274 -7.46 8.01 15.73
N TYR A 275 -6.69 7.72 14.68
CA TYR A 275 -5.48 8.49 14.34
C TYR A 275 -5.54 9.18 12.97
N ASN A 276 -6.69 9.15 12.28
CA ASN A 276 -6.88 9.78 10.98
C ASN A 276 -5.85 9.38 9.90
N ILE A 277 -5.39 8.12 9.95
CA ILE A 277 -4.46 7.56 8.96
C ILE A 277 -5.26 6.82 7.89
N TYR A 278 -5.51 7.49 6.76
CA TYR A 278 -6.22 6.99 5.59
C TYR A 278 -5.90 7.87 4.36
N ARG A 279 -6.07 7.33 3.14
CA ARG A 279 -6.16 8.16 1.93
C ARG A 279 -7.58 8.68 1.79
N ASP A 280 -8.56 7.79 1.64
CA ASP A 280 -9.98 8.15 1.52
C ASP A 280 -10.77 7.67 2.74
N ARG A 281 -11.73 8.45 3.23
CA ARG A 281 -12.60 8.02 4.35
C ARG A 281 -13.41 6.76 4.03
N PHE A 282 -13.62 6.48 2.75
CA PHE A 282 -14.33 5.29 2.27
C PHE A 282 -13.38 4.14 1.89
N GLU A 283 -12.06 4.23 2.07
CA GLU A 283 -11.15 3.20 1.55
C GLU A 283 -11.27 1.84 2.26
N ARG A 284 -11.61 1.85 3.57
CA ARG A 284 -11.74 0.68 4.43
C ARG A 284 -13.03 0.76 5.23
N LYS A 285 -13.56 -0.38 5.65
CA LYS A 285 -14.73 -0.44 6.53
C LYS A 285 -14.27 -0.55 7.99
N ILE A 286 -14.60 0.46 8.80
CA ILE A 286 -14.33 0.43 10.23
C ILE A 286 -15.41 -0.41 10.91
N SER A 287 -15.02 -1.54 11.50
CA SER A 287 -15.90 -2.32 12.37
C SER A 287 -16.20 -1.56 13.66
N SER A 288 -17.35 -1.80 14.28
CA SER A 288 -17.74 -1.16 15.55
C SER A 288 -16.80 -1.46 16.72
N SER A 289 -15.98 -2.51 16.60
CA SER A 289 -14.97 -2.87 17.59
C SER A 289 -13.69 -3.33 16.91
N LYS A 290 -12.56 -3.10 17.60
CA LYS A 290 -11.24 -3.63 17.21
C LYS A 290 -11.26 -5.16 17.30
N GLY A 291 -10.93 -5.82 16.21
CA GLY A 291 -10.69 -7.27 16.23
C GLY A 291 -9.48 -7.59 17.11
N LYS A 292 -9.56 -8.66 17.90
CA LYS A 292 -8.37 -9.15 18.61
C LYS A 292 -7.52 -9.97 17.64
N PRO A 293 -6.24 -9.61 17.40
CA PRO A 293 -5.37 -10.42 16.57
C PRO A 293 -5.21 -11.81 17.22
N CYS A 294 -5.26 -12.86 16.40
CA CYS A 294 -5.07 -14.23 16.88
C CYS A 294 -3.59 -14.54 17.19
N VAL A 295 -2.66 -13.81 16.57
CA VAL A 295 -1.21 -13.96 16.73
C VAL A 295 -0.57 -12.57 16.78
N LEU A 296 0.31 -12.36 17.75
CA LEU A 296 1.20 -11.21 17.84
C LEU A 296 2.61 -11.68 17.47
N ASN A 297 3.32 -10.94 16.62
CA ASN A 297 4.63 -11.35 16.11
C ASN A 297 5.51 -10.14 15.78
N SER A 298 6.81 -10.40 15.61
CA SER A 298 7.83 -9.38 15.33
C SER A 298 7.88 -8.88 13.87
N ILE A 299 7.10 -9.49 12.98
CA ILE A 299 6.93 -8.96 11.61
C ILE A 299 5.97 -7.77 11.66
N ASP A 300 4.84 -7.93 12.35
CA ASP A 300 3.83 -6.90 12.57
C ASP A 300 4.33 -5.79 13.49
N TRP A 301 4.99 -6.19 14.59
CA TRP A 301 5.43 -5.32 15.67
C TRP A 301 6.90 -5.62 16.00
N PRO A 302 7.86 -5.00 15.29
CA PRO A 302 9.29 -5.25 15.43
C PRO A 302 9.81 -5.20 16.88
N GLU A 303 9.17 -4.38 17.72
CA GLU A 303 9.45 -4.25 19.16
C GLU A 303 9.30 -5.54 19.96
N PHE A 304 8.54 -6.55 19.50
CA PHE A 304 8.52 -7.85 20.18
C PHE A 304 9.86 -8.57 20.12
N LYS A 305 10.62 -8.36 19.04
CA LYS A 305 11.98 -8.93 18.95
C LYS A 305 12.88 -8.26 19.98
N ASP A 306 12.76 -6.94 20.12
CA ASP A 306 13.54 -6.15 21.07
C ASP A 306 13.19 -6.54 22.53
N ASP A 307 11.90 -6.64 22.85
CA ASP A 307 11.40 -7.08 24.17
C ASP A 307 11.89 -8.49 24.52
N LEU A 308 11.77 -9.44 23.58
CA LEU A 308 12.25 -10.81 23.79
C LEU A 308 13.77 -10.88 23.96
N TYR A 309 14.52 -10.06 23.22
CA TYR A 309 15.96 -9.98 23.38
C TYR A 309 16.34 -9.49 24.78
N LEU A 310 15.70 -8.43 25.28
CA LEU A 310 15.95 -7.89 26.62
C LEU A 310 15.60 -8.89 27.73
N ILE A 311 14.51 -9.64 27.59
CA ILE A 311 14.15 -10.71 28.54
C ILE A 311 15.23 -11.80 28.57
N ASN A 312 15.72 -12.23 27.41
CA ASN A 312 16.76 -13.25 27.32
C ASN A 312 18.10 -12.74 27.88
N ALA A 313 18.49 -11.51 27.55
CA ALA A 313 19.70 -10.88 28.08
C ALA A 313 19.66 -10.75 29.62
N MET A 314 18.49 -10.46 30.19
CA MET A 314 18.30 -10.46 31.64
C MET A 314 18.56 -11.85 32.26
N HIS A 315 18.02 -12.91 31.65
CA HIS A 315 18.26 -14.29 32.10
C HIS A 315 19.74 -14.66 32.00
N ASP A 316 20.39 -14.33 30.88
CA ASP A 316 21.80 -14.64 30.67
C ASP A 316 22.71 -13.91 31.68
N ARG A 317 22.42 -12.64 31.99
CA ARG A 317 23.12 -11.90 33.07
C ARG A 317 22.95 -12.59 34.44
N LEU A 318 21.75 -13.04 34.78
CA LEU A 318 21.50 -13.75 36.04
C LEU A 318 22.25 -15.09 36.13
N GLU A 319 22.49 -15.74 34.99
CA GLU A 319 23.28 -16.97 34.88
C GLU A 319 24.79 -16.71 34.75
N GLY A 320 25.23 -15.45 34.77
CA GLY A 320 26.64 -15.06 34.63
C GLY A 320 27.21 -15.26 33.22
N LYS A 321 26.36 -15.37 32.21
CA LYS A 321 26.77 -15.45 30.80
C LYS A 321 27.07 -14.06 30.25
N PRO A 322 27.97 -13.95 29.26
CA PRO A 322 28.20 -12.69 28.56
C PRO A 322 26.95 -12.28 27.77
N VAL A 323 26.66 -10.99 27.75
CA VAL A 323 25.61 -10.37 26.94
C VAL A 323 26.20 -9.28 26.06
N ASP A 324 25.57 -9.04 24.90
CA ASP A 324 25.96 -7.97 24.00
C ASP A 324 25.26 -6.67 24.42
N GLU A 325 26.04 -5.75 24.99
CA GLU A 325 25.57 -4.45 25.48
C GLU A 325 25.13 -3.51 24.36
N ASP A 326 25.71 -3.63 23.16
CA ASP A 326 25.32 -2.80 22.01
C ASP A 326 23.96 -3.25 21.47
N GLU A 327 23.70 -4.56 21.45
CA GLU A 327 22.39 -5.11 21.07
C GLU A 327 21.33 -4.82 22.16
N ILE A 328 21.70 -4.78 23.45
CA ILE A 328 20.81 -4.31 24.54
C ILE A 328 20.41 -2.85 24.31
N ALA A 329 21.38 -1.97 24.06
CA ALA A 329 21.12 -0.55 23.82
C ALA A 329 20.22 -0.34 22.58
N THR A 330 20.50 -1.10 21.50
CA THR A 330 19.68 -1.08 20.28
C THR A 330 18.25 -1.54 20.54
N ALA A 331 18.05 -2.61 21.32
CA ALA A 331 16.73 -3.11 21.67
C ALA A 331 15.97 -2.11 22.57
N GLN A 332 16.64 -1.49 23.54
CA GLN A 332 16.07 -0.44 24.38
C GLN A 332 15.64 0.77 23.54
N GLU A 333 16.47 1.22 22.60
CA GLU A 333 16.11 2.30 21.68
C GLU A 333 14.92 1.90 20.80
N GLY A 334 14.89 0.65 20.32
CA GLY A 334 13.79 0.08 19.54
C GLY A 334 12.43 0.17 20.23
N LEU A 335 12.40 -0.11 21.55
CA LEU A 335 11.18 0.03 22.36
C LEU A 335 10.71 1.49 22.45
N THR A 336 11.60 2.49 22.38
CA THR A 336 11.14 3.90 22.37
C THR A 336 10.47 4.33 21.06
N LYS A 337 10.56 3.52 19.99
CA LYS A 337 10.06 3.83 18.64
C LYS A 337 8.76 3.08 18.29
N ILE A 338 7.85 2.97 19.26
CA ILE A 338 6.54 2.35 19.08
C ILE A 338 5.43 3.40 19.03
N THR A 339 4.21 2.99 18.65
CA THR A 339 3.02 3.86 18.63
C THR A 339 2.04 3.44 19.73
N PRO A 340 1.04 4.28 20.04
CA PRO A 340 -0.07 3.90 20.90
C PRO A 340 -0.82 2.63 20.49
N SER A 341 -0.72 2.22 19.22
CA SER A 341 -1.32 0.98 18.73
C SER A 341 -0.54 -0.28 19.09
N SER A 342 0.70 -0.13 19.53
CA SER A 342 1.56 -1.24 19.90
C SER A 342 0.99 -2.00 21.09
N PRO A 343 0.97 -3.35 21.05
CA PRO A 343 0.67 -4.16 22.23
C PRO A 343 1.61 -3.92 23.42
N LEU A 344 2.80 -3.35 23.19
CA LEU A 344 3.78 -3.06 24.24
C LEU A 344 3.65 -1.64 24.83
N TRP A 345 2.82 -0.76 24.25
CA TRP A 345 2.67 0.64 24.66
C TRP A 345 2.40 0.86 26.16
N SER A 346 1.63 -0.03 26.79
CA SER A 346 1.27 0.08 28.22
C SER A 346 2.24 -0.64 29.18
N ASN A 347 3.23 -1.39 28.68
CA ASN A 347 4.14 -2.21 29.49
C ASN A 347 5.50 -1.54 29.80
N GLU A 348 5.79 -0.39 29.19
CA GLU A 348 7.15 0.19 29.15
C GLU A 348 7.64 0.74 30.49
N ALA A 349 6.76 1.25 31.34
CA ALA A 349 7.21 2.06 32.47
C ALA A 349 7.86 1.29 33.62
N ARG A 350 7.85 -0.06 33.64
CA ARG A 350 8.25 -0.84 34.84
C ARG A 350 9.00 -2.16 34.64
N ARG A 351 9.15 -2.69 33.42
CA ARG A 351 9.66 -4.09 33.27
C ARG A 351 11.17 -4.24 33.36
N TYR A 352 11.95 -3.23 33.01
CA TYR A 352 13.42 -3.36 32.87
C TYR A 352 14.22 -2.45 33.81
N GLN A 353 13.60 -1.94 34.88
CA GLN A 353 14.34 -1.20 35.92
C GLN A 353 15.32 -2.16 36.62
N GLY A 354 16.62 -2.05 36.30
CA GLY A 354 17.68 -2.92 36.82
C GLY A 354 18.48 -3.66 35.75
N ILE A 355 18.17 -3.46 34.46
CA ILE A 355 19.01 -3.83 33.31
C ILE A 355 19.88 -2.63 32.92
#